data_AF-A0A966GCS3-F1
#
_entry.id   AF-A0A966GCS3-F1
#
_cell.length_a   1.000
_cell.length_b   1.000
_cell.length_c   1.000
_cell.angle_alpha   90.00
_cell.angle_beta   90.00
_cell.angle_gamma   90.00
#
_symmetry.space_group_name_H-M   'P 1'
#
loop_
_entity.id
_entity.type
_entity.pdbx_description
1 polymer ?
#
loop_
_entity_poly.entity_id
_entity_poly.type
_entity_poly.pdbx_seq_one_letter_code
_entity_poly.pdbx_strand_id
1 'polypeptide(L)'
;MTAITLPFSAAAPKTARFDIGPVARTAVSLACFTMSFAVVVALGKAAFGMVDNLHHYAKLPIIIHVAAVLPTIPLGGWLLLAKKGTALHKQLGKIWLALMLITATSAIFIQSNGTFSWIHLFVPITFHAAWKVVATARRGDIQAHKRHLVFTYLTALMLPGLAAFLIPGRLMNVMLLG
;
A
#
# COMPACT_ATOMS: atom_id res chain seq x y z
N MET A 1 -7.54 -28.13 61.18
CA MET A 1 -7.03 -28.18 59.80
C MET A 1 -7.55 -26.95 59.07
N THR A 2 -6.71 -25.92 58.92
CA THR A 2 -7.10 -24.61 58.41
C THR A 2 -6.79 -24.57 56.91
N ALA A 3 -7.83 -24.61 56.07
CA ALA A 3 -7.68 -24.57 54.62
C ALA A 3 -7.41 -23.12 54.18
N ILE A 4 -6.20 -22.87 53.67
CA ILE A 4 -5.81 -21.59 53.06
C ILE A 4 -6.39 -21.56 51.65
N THR A 5 -7.34 -20.67 51.39
CA THR A 5 -7.84 -20.36 50.04
C THR A 5 -6.96 -19.27 49.42
N LEU A 6 -6.21 -19.62 48.37
CA LEU A 6 -5.45 -18.65 47.59
C LEU A 6 -6.40 -17.97 46.57
N PRO A 7 -6.42 -16.64 46.47
CA PRO A 7 -7.21 -15.96 45.45
C PRO A 7 -6.49 -16.11 44.10
N PHE A 8 -7.07 -16.90 43.19
CA PHE A 8 -6.70 -16.86 41.78
C PHE A 8 -7.14 -15.52 41.19
N SER A 9 -6.25 -14.53 41.20
CA SER A 9 -6.43 -13.31 40.42
C SER A 9 -6.25 -13.64 38.93
N ALA A 10 -7.33 -13.99 38.26
CA ALA A 10 -7.35 -14.11 36.81
C ALA A 10 -7.10 -12.72 36.20
N ALA A 11 -5.89 -12.50 35.69
CA ALA A 11 -5.57 -11.28 34.95
C ALA A 11 -6.44 -11.20 33.68
N ALA A 12 -7.23 -10.13 33.55
CA ALA A 12 -8.04 -9.88 32.36
C ALA A 12 -7.17 -9.80 31.10
N PRO A 13 -7.63 -10.27 29.93
CA PRO A 13 -6.84 -10.25 28.72
C PRO A 13 -6.59 -8.79 28.29
N LYS A 14 -5.32 -8.36 28.21
CA LYS A 14 -4.96 -7.07 27.62
C LYS A 14 -5.45 -7.05 26.18
N THR A 15 -6.47 -6.24 25.90
CA THR A 15 -6.93 -6.00 24.53
C THR A 15 -5.75 -5.47 23.73
N ALA A 16 -5.32 -6.23 22.72
CA ALA A 16 -4.15 -5.87 21.91
C ALA A 16 -4.50 -4.70 20.97
N ARG A 17 -4.54 -3.51 21.56
CA ARG A 17 -4.66 -2.22 20.89
C ARG A 17 -3.50 -2.11 19.91
N PHE A 18 -3.83 -1.87 18.65
CA PHE A 18 -2.83 -1.65 17.62
C PHE A 18 -2.25 -0.25 17.79
N ASP A 19 -1.22 -0.15 18.62
CA ASP A 19 -0.34 1.00 18.62
C ASP A 19 0.89 0.63 17.78
N ILE A 20 0.80 0.87 16.47
CA ILE A 20 2.04 1.22 15.75
C ILE A 20 2.65 2.36 16.56
N GLY A 21 3.87 2.15 17.05
CA GLY A 21 4.52 3.13 17.93
C GLY A 21 4.46 4.52 17.30
N PRO A 22 4.51 5.60 18.11
CA PRO A 22 4.35 6.97 17.62
C PRO A 22 5.27 7.31 16.44
N VAL A 23 6.47 6.74 16.43
CA VAL A 23 7.45 6.84 15.32
C VAL A 23 6.95 6.17 14.03
N ALA A 24 6.39 4.96 14.11
CA ALA A 24 5.87 4.27 12.93
C ALA A 24 4.64 4.98 12.35
N ARG A 25 3.77 5.55 13.20
CA ARG A 25 2.62 6.34 12.76
C ARG A 25 3.06 7.61 12.03
N THR A 26 3.99 8.35 12.61
CA THR A 26 4.52 9.57 12.00
C THR A 26 5.24 9.27 10.69
N ALA A 27 6.06 8.22 10.64
CA ALA A 27 6.72 7.78 9.41
C ALA A 27 5.71 7.40 8.30
N VAL A 28 4.67 6.63 8.62
CA VAL A 28 3.62 6.26 7.64
C VAL A 28 2.86 7.50 7.17
N SER A 29 2.49 8.41 8.08
CA SER A 29 1.80 9.65 7.72
C SER A 29 2.65 10.53 6.81
N LEU A 30 3.93 10.70 7.14
CA LEU A 30 4.86 11.50 6.34
C LEU A 30 5.06 10.88 4.96
N ALA A 31 5.34 9.57 4.89
CA ALA A 31 5.52 8.87 3.62
C ALA A 31 4.26 8.96 2.74
N CYS A 32 3.08 8.73 3.32
CA CYS A 32 1.79 8.84 2.62
C CYS A 32 1.54 10.27 2.11
N PHE A 33 1.80 11.28 2.95
CA PHE A 33 1.61 12.67 2.59
C PHE A 33 2.57 13.07 1.46
N THR A 34 3.86 12.79 1.61
CA THR A 34 4.90 13.13 0.61
C THR A 34 4.59 12.46 -0.72
N MET A 35 4.24 11.17 -0.75
CA MET A 35 3.90 10.47 -1.98
C MET A 35 2.62 11.01 -2.63
N SER A 36 1.58 11.26 -1.83
CA SER A 36 0.33 11.84 -2.36
C SER A 36 0.55 13.24 -2.91
N PHE A 37 1.34 14.07 -2.24
CA PHE A 37 1.69 15.40 -2.71
C PHE A 37 2.48 15.33 -4.03
N ALA A 38 3.49 14.47 -4.12
CA ALA A 38 4.26 14.28 -5.36
C ALA A 38 3.37 13.83 -6.53
N VAL A 39 2.43 12.91 -6.28
CA VAL A 39 1.40 12.50 -7.25
C VAL A 39 0.55 13.68 -7.70
N VAL A 40 0.04 14.49 -6.78
CA VAL A 40 -0.82 15.63 -7.12
C VAL A 40 -0.06 16.66 -7.95
N VAL A 41 1.19 16.96 -7.59
CA VAL A 41 2.05 17.87 -8.36
C VAL A 41 2.31 17.32 -9.77
N ALA A 42 2.69 16.04 -9.89
CA ALA A 42 2.96 15.40 -11.17
C ALA A 42 1.72 15.40 -12.09
N LEU A 43 0.56 15.03 -11.55
CA LEU A 43 -0.70 15.06 -12.29
C LEU A 43 -1.12 16.49 -12.66
N GLY A 44 -0.91 17.45 -11.75
CA GLY A 44 -1.16 18.87 -12.01
C GLY A 44 -0.31 19.39 -13.17
N LYS A 45 1.00 19.14 -13.15
CA LYS A 45 1.90 19.49 -14.26
C LYS A 45 1.46 18.90 -15.59
N ALA A 46 1.11 17.61 -15.59
CA ALA A 46 0.60 16.93 -16.77
C ALA A 46 -0.72 17.54 -17.26
N ALA A 47 -1.66 17.86 -16.36
CA ALA A 47 -2.96 18.43 -16.69
C ALA A 47 -2.86 19.86 -17.24
N PHE A 48 -1.91 20.66 -16.76
CA PHE A 48 -1.64 22.01 -17.27
C PHE A 48 -0.80 22.02 -18.55
N GLY A 49 -0.46 20.86 -19.12
CA GLY A 49 0.34 20.77 -20.35
C GLY A 49 1.79 21.19 -20.18
N MET A 50 2.31 21.21 -18.95
CA MET A 50 3.72 21.53 -18.66
C MET A 50 4.68 20.37 -18.94
N VAL A 51 4.17 19.24 -19.44
CA VAL A 51 4.92 18.00 -19.66
C VAL A 51 4.66 17.53 -21.09
N ASP A 52 5.70 17.53 -21.90
CA ASP A 52 5.63 17.07 -23.28
C ASP A 52 5.67 15.54 -23.39
N ASN A 53 5.32 15.02 -24.57
CA ASN A 53 5.51 13.60 -24.94
C ASN A 53 4.74 12.54 -24.14
N LEU A 54 3.69 12.92 -23.41
CA LEU A 54 2.83 11.99 -22.66
C LEU A 54 2.13 10.92 -23.52
N HIS A 55 1.96 11.17 -24.82
CA HIS A 55 1.31 10.25 -25.76
C HIS A 55 1.99 8.86 -25.83
N HIS A 56 3.30 8.78 -25.60
CA HIS A 56 4.03 7.49 -25.53
C HIS A 56 3.54 6.59 -24.39
N TYR A 57 2.92 7.18 -23.36
CA TYR A 57 2.40 6.50 -22.18
C TYR A 57 0.89 6.26 -22.25
N ALA A 58 0.20 6.71 -23.30
CA ALA A 58 -1.24 6.53 -23.51
C ALA A 58 -1.60 5.09 -23.93
N LYS A 59 -0.97 4.09 -23.29
CA LYS A 59 -1.25 2.67 -23.49
C LYS A 59 -2.26 2.22 -22.45
N LEU A 60 -3.24 1.41 -22.87
CA LEU A 60 -4.31 0.92 -22.00
C LEU A 60 -3.81 0.30 -20.67
N PRO A 61 -2.77 -0.55 -20.64
CA PRO A 61 -2.28 -1.11 -19.37
C PRO A 61 -1.72 -0.06 -18.41
N ILE A 62 -1.08 0.98 -18.94
CA ILE A 62 -0.51 2.08 -18.13
C ILE A 62 -1.64 2.88 -17.50
N ILE A 63 -2.67 3.22 -18.28
CA ILE A 63 -3.84 3.95 -17.79
C ILE A 63 -4.52 3.18 -16.66
N ILE A 64 -4.78 1.88 -16.86
CA ILE A 64 -5.39 1.00 -15.85
C ILE A 64 -4.52 0.94 -14.59
N HIS A 65 -3.21 0.76 -14.75
CA HIS A 65 -2.27 0.67 -13.63
C HIS A 65 -2.24 1.95 -12.81
N VAL A 66 -2.10 3.11 -13.46
CA VAL A 66 -2.07 4.41 -12.79
C VAL A 66 -3.42 4.68 -12.11
N ALA A 67 -4.54 4.50 -12.82
CA ALA A 67 -5.87 4.70 -12.25
C ALA A 67 -6.13 3.81 -11.02
N ALA A 68 -5.62 2.57 -11.03
CA ALA A 68 -5.77 1.66 -9.90
C ALA A 68 -4.85 1.99 -8.72
N VAL A 69 -3.59 2.35 -8.97
CA VAL A 69 -2.59 2.54 -7.90
C VAL A 69 -2.74 3.89 -7.19
N LEU A 70 -3.12 4.95 -7.88
CA LEU A 70 -3.24 6.29 -7.31
C LEU A 70 -4.12 6.35 -6.03
N PRO A 71 -5.35 5.82 -6.01
CA PRO A 71 -6.18 5.84 -4.79
C PRO A 71 -5.62 4.94 -3.67
N THR A 72 -4.78 3.96 -3.97
CA THR A 72 -4.25 3.03 -2.94
C THR A 72 -3.27 3.69 -1.97
N ILE A 73 -2.62 4.79 -2.37
CA ILE A 73 -1.66 5.54 -1.53
C ILE A 73 -2.38 6.16 -0.31
N PRO A 74 -3.35 7.07 -0.48
CA PRO A 74 -4.07 7.65 0.64
C PRO A 74 -4.98 6.63 1.33
N LEU A 75 -5.60 5.71 0.58
CA LEU A 75 -6.48 4.69 1.16
C LEU A 75 -5.71 3.73 2.07
N GLY A 76 -4.52 3.29 1.67
CA GLY A 76 -3.66 2.44 2.49
C GLY A 76 -3.15 3.17 3.73
N GLY A 77 -2.75 4.44 3.60
CA GLY A 77 -2.37 5.28 4.73
C GLY A 77 -3.51 5.43 5.74
N TRP A 78 -4.72 5.71 5.24
CA TRP A 78 -5.92 5.75 6.07
C TRP A 78 -6.20 4.40 6.75
N LEU A 79 -6.12 3.27 6.05
CA LEU A 79 -6.34 1.94 6.63
C LEU A 79 -5.36 1.63 7.78
N LEU A 80 -4.10 2.04 7.66
CA LEU A 80 -3.09 1.85 8.70
C LEU A 80 -3.34 2.74 9.92
N LEU A 81 -3.84 3.97 9.72
CA LEU A 81 -4.03 4.96 10.77
C LEU A 81 -5.40 4.85 11.46
N ALA A 82 -6.45 4.52 10.72
CA ALA A 82 -7.85 4.49 11.16
C ALA A 82 -8.13 3.47 12.27
N LYS A 83 -9.31 3.57 12.88
CA LYS A 83 -9.77 2.59 13.87
C LYS A 83 -9.97 1.23 13.19
N LYS A 84 -9.32 0.21 13.74
CA LYS A 84 -9.29 -1.15 13.19
C LYS A 84 -10.55 -1.92 13.60
N GLY A 85 -10.93 -2.90 12.79
CA GLY A 85 -12.03 -3.83 13.10
C GLY A 85 -13.44 -3.32 12.83
N THR A 86 -13.61 -2.07 12.36
CA THR A 86 -14.92 -1.54 11.95
C THR A 86 -15.38 -2.16 10.63
N ALA A 87 -16.69 -2.17 10.36
CA ALA A 87 -17.23 -2.63 9.08
C ALA A 87 -16.65 -1.85 7.89
N LEU A 88 -16.53 -0.52 8.05
CA LEU A 88 -15.90 0.36 7.06
C LEU A 88 -14.44 -0.02 6.78
N HIS A 89 -13.63 -0.28 7.83
CA HIS A 89 -12.24 -0.70 7.67
C HIS A 89 -12.15 -2.03 6.89
N LYS A 90 -13.03 -3.00 7.18
CA LYS A 90 -13.06 -4.28 6.46
C LYS A 90 -13.45 -4.11 4.99
N GLN A 91 -14.43 -3.25 4.68
CA GLN A 91 -14.85 -2.99 3.30
C GLN A 91 -13.75 -2.27 2.51
N LEU A 92 -13.19 -1.19 3.07
CA LEU A 92 -12.12 -0.44 2.44
C LEU A 92 -10.84 -1.27 2.28
N GLY A 93 -10.54 -2.17 3.23
CA GLY A 93 -9.43 -3.12 3.11
C GLY A 93 -9.59 -4.09 1.93
N LYS A 94 -10.81 -4.56 1.66
CA LYS A 94 -11.10 -5.40 0.47
C LYS A 94 -10.92 -4.62 -0.83
N ILE A 95 -11.43 -3.38 -0.88
CA ILE A 95 -11.29 -2.50 -2.04
C ILE A 95 -9.82 -2.20 -2.31
N TRP A 96 -9.07 -1.83 -1.26
CA TRP A 96 -7.64 -1.57 -1.36
C TRP A 96 -6.88 -2.78 -1.91
N LEU A 97 -7.18 -3.99 -1.40
CA LEU A 97 -6.52 -5.19 -1.89
C LEU A 97 -6.88 -5.52 -3.35
N ALA A 98 -8.14 -5.32 -3.75
CA ALA A 98 -8.55 -5.48 -5.15
C ALA A 98 -7.80 -4.51 -6.07
N LEU A 99 -7.67 -3.23 -5.68
CA LEU A 99 -6.90 -2.24 -6.42
C LEU A 99 -5.41 -2.62 -6.54
N MET A 100 -4.81 -3.15 -5.46
CA MET A 100 -3.44 -3.68 -5.50
C MET A 100 -3.28 -4.83 -6.49
N LEU A 101 -4.25 -5.75 -6.56
CA LEU A 101 -4.23 -6.85 -7.52
C LEU A 101 -4.42 -6.38 -8.97
N ILE A 102 -5.30 -5.41 -9.22
CA ILE A 102 -5.47 -4.79 -10.54
C ILE A 102 -4.16 -4.10 -10.96
N THR A 103 -3.54 -3.38 -10.03
CA THR A 103 -2.23 -2.71 -10.22
C THR A 103 -1.15 -3.72 -10.59
N ALA A 104 -1.02 -4.82 -9.83
CA ALA A 104 -0.03 -5.85 -10.09
C ALA A 104 -0.28 -6.59 -11.42
N THR A 105 -1.54 -6.88 -11.74
CA THR A 105 -1.92 -7.56 -12.98
C THR A 105 -1.63 -6.70 -14.21
N SER A 106 -2.04 -5.43 -14.17
CA SER A 106 -1.77 -4.48 -15.26
C SER A 106 -0.27 -4.23 -15.45
N ALA A 107 0.52 -4.25 -14.36
CA ALA A 107 1.97 -4.09 -14.43
C ALA A 107 2.67 -5.18 -15.26
N ILE A 108 2.13 -6.40 -15.36
CA ILE A 108 2.68 -7.49 -16.20
C ILE A 108 2.80 -7.04 -17.67
N PHE A 109 1.92 -6.14 -18.12
CA PHE A 109 1.88 -5.66 -19.49
C PHE A 109 2.68 -4.36 -19.71
N ILE A 110 3.32 -3.80 -18.67
CA ILE A 110 4.05 -2.52 -18.73
C ILE A 110 5.55 -2.78 -18.82
N GLN A 111 6.04 -3.03 -20.04
CA GLN A 111 7.45 -3.34 -20.27
C GLN A 111 8.27 -2.12 -20.70
N SER A 112 9.56 -2.13 -20.35
CA SER A 112 10.53 -1.13 -20.81
C SER A 112 11.29 -1.71 -21.99
N ASN A 113 11.19 -1.07 -23.17
CA ASN A 113 11.85 -1.54 -24.40
C ASN A 113 11.52 -3.00 -24.76
N GLY A 114 10.30 -3.45 -24.47
CA GLY A 114 9.87 -4.84 -24.71
C GLY A 114 10.47 -5.88 -23.75
N THR A 115 11.06 -5.44 -22.64
CA THR A 115 11.63 -6.33 -21.62
C THR A 115 11.08 -6.01 -20.23
N PHE A 116 11.08 -7.03 -19.36
CA PHE A 116 10.78 -6.86 -17.95
C PHE A 116 11.93 -6.14 -17.24
N SER A 117 11.61 -5.01 -16.63
CA SER A 117 12.54 -4.32 -15.71
C SER A 117 12.52 -4.95 -14.32
N TRP A 118 13.56 -4.69 -13.52
CA TRP A 118 13.68 -5.20 -12.16
C TRP A 118 12.47 -4.86 -11.25
N ILE A 119 11.75 -3.76 -11.51
CA ILE A 119 10.53 -3.39 -10.77
C ILE A 119 9.39 -4.42 -10.97
N HIS A 120 9.44 -5.25 -12.00
CA HIS A 120 8.47 -6.34 -12.18
C HIS A 120 8.57 -7.40 -11.08
N LEU A 121 9.68 -7.46 -10.34
CA LEU A 121 9.81 -8.32 -9.17
C LEU A 121 8.75 -7.99 -8.10
N PHE A 122 8.25 -6.76 -8.06
CA PHE A 122 7.17 -6.37 -7.16
C PHE A 122 5.83 -7.03 -7.50
N VAL A 123 5.63 -7.51 -8.73
CA VAL A 123 4.39 -8.19 -9.14
C VAL A 123 4.15 -9.48 -8.34
N PRO A 124 5.03 -10.51 -8.42
CA PRO A 124 4.84 -11.73 -7.64
C PRO A 124 4.86 -11.46 -6.12
N ILE A 125 5.66 -10.48 -5.66
CA ILE A 125 5.67 -10.06 -4.25
C ILE A 125 4.28 -9.56 -3.83
N THR A 126 3.62 -8.75 -4.66
CA THR A 126 2.28 -8.21 -4.38
C THR A 126 1.24 -9.33 -4.30
N PHE A 127 1.25 -10.28 -5.24
CA PHE A 127 0.34 -11.43 -5.20
C PHE A 127 0.56 -12.29 -3.95
N HIS A 128 1.82 -12.58 -3.60
CA HIS A 128 2.15 -13.32 -2.39
C HIS A 128 1.69 -12.59 -1.12
N ALA A 129 1.95 -11.29 -1.04
CA ALA A 129 1.55 -10.46 0.09
C ALA A 129 0.02 -10.40 0.23
N ALA A 130 -0.71 -10.27 -0.88
CA ALA A 130 -2.17 -10.29 -0.90
C ALA A 130 -2.74 -11.60 -0.36
N TRP A 131 -2.18 -12.74 -0.79
CA TRP A 131 -2.56 -14.04 -0.27
C TRP A 131 -2.31 -14.14 1.24
N LYS A 132 -1.12 -13.72 1.71
CA LYS A 132 -0.78 -13.72 3.14
C LYS A 132 -1.73 -12.86 3.97
N VAL A 133 -2.03 -11.64 3.53
CA VAL A 133 -2.95 -10.71 4.21
C VAL A 133 -4.34 -11.34 4.38
N VAL A 134 -4.86 -11.98 3.33
CA VAL A 134 -6.17 -12.65 3.35
C VAL A 134 -6.12 -13.91 4.23
N ALA A 135 -5.08 -14.72 4.10
CA ALA A 135 -4.93 -15.96 4.84
C ALA A 135 -4.86 -15.72 6.35
N THR A 136 -4.08 -14.74 6.81
CA THR A 136 -3.99 -14.39 8.23
C THR A 136 -5.28 -13.77 8.76
N ALA A 137 -5.98 -12.97 7.95
CA ALA A 137 -7.30 -12.44 8.33
C ALA A 137 -8.33 -13.56 8.53
N ARG A 138 -8.37 -14.55 7.61
CA ARG A 138 -9.28 -15.70 7.68
C ARG A 138 -8.99 -16.63 8.86
N ARG A 139 -7.72 -16.78 9.23
CA ARG A 139 -7.29 -17.57 10.41
C ARG A 139 -7.55 -16.87 11.74
N GLY A 140 -7.99 -15.60 11.73
CA GLY A 140 -8.16 -14.80 12.94
C GLY A 140 -6.83 -14.34 13.57
N ASP A 141 -5.69 -14.57 12.91
CA ASP A 141 -4.38 -14.07 13.37
C ASP A 141 -4.24 -12.59 12.99
N ILE A 142 -4.84 -11.74 13.83
CA ILE A 142 -4.88 -10.31 13.61
C ILE A 142 -3.48 -9.70 13.73
N GLN A 143 -2.59 -10.24 14.57
CA GLN A 143 -1.24 -9.70 14.72
C GLN A 143 -0.40 -9.92 13.47
N ALA A 144 -0.43 -11.13 12.90
CA ALA A 144 0.25 -11.39 11.64
C ALA A 144 -0.39 -10.60 10.49
N HIS A 145 -1.73 -10.50 10.44
CA HIS A 145 -2.43 -9.70 9.43
C HIS A 145 -1.99 -8.24 9.43
N LYS A 146 -1.91 -7.63 10.61
CA LYS A 146 -1.40 -6.26 10.79
C LYS A 146 0.02 -6.10 10.27
N ARG A 147 0.93 -7.00 10.65
CA ARG A 147 2.34 -6.96 10.21
C ARG A 147 2.44 -7.10 8.68
N HIS A 148 1.71 -8.03 8.09
CA HIS A 148 1.68 -8.21 6.65
C HIS A 148 1.09 -7.01 5.91
N LEU A 149 0.04 -6.36 6.44
CA LEU A 149 -0.50 -5.14 5.83
C LEU A 149 0.50 -3.98 5.82
N VAL A 150 1.19 -3.72 6.95
CA VAL A 150 2.22 -2.67 7.01
C VAL A 150 3.34 -2.98 6.03
N PHE A 151 3.83 -4.22 6.02
CA PHE A 151 4.88 -4.64 5.10
C PHE A 151 4.44 -4.47 3.64
N THR A 152 3.23 -4.92 3.29
CA THR A 152 2.67 -4.78 1.93
C THR A 152 2.59 -3.31 1.52
N TYR A 153 2.10 -2.43 2.40
CA TYR A 153 2.02 -0.99 2.12
C TYR A 153 3.40 -0.39 1.84
N LEU A 154 4.41 -0.72 2.65
CA LEU A 154 5.75 -0.16 2.49
C LEU A 154 6.50 -0.76 1.28
N THR A 155 6.47 -2.08 1.09
CA THR A 155 7.30 -2.75 0.08
C THR A 155 6.61 -2.94 -1.25
N ALA A 156 5.31 -3.22 -1.28
CA ALA A 156 4.58 -3.52 -2.51
C ALA A 156 3.87 -2.28 -3.10
N LEU A 157 3.78 -1.19 -2.35
CA LEU A 157 3.19 0.08 -2.81
C LEU A 157 4.18 1.24 -2.75
N MET A 158 4.72 1.59 -1.58
CA MET A 158 5.59 2.78 -1.45
C MET A 158 6.92 2.62 -2.21
N LEU A 159 7.59 1.47 -2.08
CA LEU A 159 8.90 1.24 -2.71
C LEU A 159 8.85 1.26 -4.26
N PRO A 160 7.94 0.53 -4.95
CA PRO A 160 7.78 0.66 -6.40
C PRO A 160 7.27 2.04 -6.82
N GLY A 161 6.42 2.69 -6.01
CA GLY A 161 6.02 4.09 -6.24
C GLY A 161 7.21 5.03 -6.25
N LEU A 162 8.11 4.91 -5.26
CA LEU A 162 9.34 5.70 -5.19
C LEU A 162 10.25 5.41 -6.40
N ALA A 163 10.39 4.15 -6.79
CA ALA A 163 11.13 3.78 -8.00
C ALA A 163 10.53 4.44 -9.27
N ALA A 164 9.20 4.58 -9.36
CA ALA A 164 8.55 5.24 -10.49
C ALA A 164 8.85 6.76 -10.57
N PHE A 165 9.09 7.42 -9.42
CA PHE A 165 9.47 8.83 -9.37
C PHE A 165 10.97 9.07 -9.52
N LEU A 166 11.82 8.15 -9.03
CA LEU A 166 13.27 8.34 -9.01
C LEU A 166 13.99 7.85 -10.27
N ILE A 167 13.45 6.85 -10.98
CA ILE A 167 14.11 6.29 -12.16
C ILE A 167 13.82 7.17 -13.38
N PRO A 168 14.84 7.71 -14.06
CA PRO A 168 14.67 8.50 -15.28
C PRO A 168 13.90 7.75 -16.37
N GLY A 169 13.00 8.45 -17.06
CA GLY A 169 12.20 7.89 -18.16
C GLY A 169 11.00 7.04 -17.71
N ARG A 170 10.68 7.01 -16.41
CA ARG A 170 9.39 6.49 -15.93
C ARG A 170 8.32 7.58 -15.97
N LEU A 171 7.07 7.19 -16.16
CA LEU A 171 5.95 8.13 -16.33
C LEU A 171 5.87 9.16 -15.19
N MET A 172 5.90 8.72 -13.93
CA MET A 172 5.80 9.63 -12.77
C MET A 172 7.04 10.54 -12.65
N ASN A 173 8.23 10.03 -12.97
CA ASN A 173 9.46 10.83 -13.04
C ASN A 173 9.36 11.94 -14.10
N VAL A 174 8.92 11.60 -15.31
CA VAL A 174 8.74 12.56 -16.41
C VAL A 174 7.66 13.59 -16.06
N MET A 175 6.53 13.17 -15.48
CA MET A 175 5.49 14.10 -15.05
C MET A 175 5.97 15.08 -13.96
N LEU A 176 6.83 14.62 -13.05
CA LEU A 176 7.31 15.45 -11.93
C LEU A 176 8.47 16.37 -12.32
N LEU A 177 9.48 15.85 -13.02
CA LEU A 177 10.75 16.54 -13.29
C LEU A 177 10.95 17.00 -14.74
N GLY A 178 10.21 16.40 -15.69
CA GLY A 178 10.24 16.79 -17.09
C GLY A 178 9.35 17.98 -17.42
#